data_AF-A0A2V5UXD1-F1
#
_entry.id   AF-A0A2V5UXD1-F1
#
_cell.length_a   1.000
_cell.length_b   1.000
_cell.length_c   1.000
_cell.angle_alpha   90.00
_cell.angle_beta   90.00
_cell.angle_gamma   90.00
#
_symmetry.space_group_name_H-M   'P 1'
#
loop_
_entity.id
_entity.type
_entity.pdbx_description
1 polymer ?
#
loop_
_entity_poly.entity_id
_entity_poly.type
_entity_poly.pdbx_seq_one_letter_code
_entity_poly.pdbx_strand_id
1 'polypeptide(L)'
;MNDSSAEFWRSLATEIDVAAMKTIPVSEFKAKCIGLLKDVHKTKEPILVTLRGVPVVRIEPVVKPAKRVRLGALKGWMKIKGDIIKSDFDDDFLVR
;
A
#
# COMPACT_ATOMS: atom_id res chain seq x y z
N MET A 1 -3.85 2.29 38.96
CA MET A 1 -4.65 2.78 37.83
C MET A 1 -3.72 3.63 36.97
N ASN A 2 -3.23 3.11 35.85
CA ASN A 2 -2.19 3.78 35.06
C ASN A 2 -2.82 4.71 34.01
N ASP A 3 -2.81 6.01 34.29
CA ASP A 3 -3.06 7.05 33.28
C ASP A 3 -2.07 6.96 32.10
N SER A 4 -0.88 6.42 32.35
CA SER A 4 0.17 6.23 31.35
C SER A 4 -0.24 5.29 30.19
N SER A 5 -1.10 4.30 30.43
CA SER A 5 -1.62 3.46 29.33
C SER A 5 -2.66 4.21 28.49
N ALA A 6 -3.48 5.08 29.09
CA ALA A 6 -4.47 5.86 28.35
C ALA A 6 -3.81 6.93 27.45
N GLU A 7 -2.71 7.53 27.90
CA GLU A 7 -1.91 8.47 27.10
C GLU A 7 -1.14 7.77 25.98
N PHE A 8 -0.61 6.57 26.23
CA PHE A 8 0.04 5.75 25.21
C PHE A 8 -0.91 5.40 24.05
N TRP A 9 -2.17 5.06 24.36
CA TRP A 9 -3.21 4.84 23.34
C TRP A 9 -3.59 6.11 22.58
N ARG A 10 -3.61 7.28 23.24
CA ARG A 10 -3.86 8.57 22.57
C ARG A 10 -2.75 8.93 21.57
N SER A 11 -1.49 8.68 21.94
CA SER A 11 -0.32 8.93 21.09
C SER A 11 -0.28 7.99 19.87
N LEU A 12 -0.61 6.69 20.05
CA LEU A 12 -0.68 5.75 18.93
C LEU A 12 -1.85 6.03 17.98
N ALA A 13 -2.95 6.61 18.50
CA ALA A 13 -4.09 7.03 17.70
C ALA A 13 -3.81 8.28 16.84
N THR A 14 -2.71 9.00 17.06
CA THR A 14 -2.34 10.20 16.29
C THR A 14 -1.38 9.92 15.13
N GLU A 15 -0.68 8.77 15.15
CA GLU A 15 0.29 8.38 14.12
C GLU A 15 -0.32 7.45 13.03
N ILE A 16 -1.53 6.95 13.29
CA ILE A 16 -2.35 6.13 12.38
C ILE A 16 -3.71 6.82 12.38
N ASP A 17 -4.34 7.01 11.21
CA ASP A 17 -5.69 7.59 11.11
C ASP A 17 -6.76 6.62 11.64
N VAL A 18 -6.78 6.43 12.96
CA VAL A 18 -7.67 5.52 13.68
C VAL A 18 -9.11 6.07 13.67
N ALA A 19 -9.29 7.38 13.48
CA ALA A 19 -10.60 8.03 13.46
C ALA A 19 -11.48 7.58 12.27
N ALA A 20 -10.87 7.21 11.14
CA ALA A 20 -11.58 6.71 9.96
C ALA A 20 -11.61 5.18 9.83
N MET A 21 -10.92 4.45 10.72
CA MET A 21 -10.77 2.99 10.60
C MET A 21 -11.98 2.23 11.16
N LYS A 22 -12.48 1.26 10.39
CA LYS A 22 -13.59 0.41 10.81
C LYS A 22 -13.22 -0.38 12.07
N THR A 23 -13.94 -0.14 13.15
CA THR A 23 -13.71 -0.76 14.46
C THR A 23 -14.79 -1.81 14.74
N ILE A 24 -14.38 -3.02 15.12
CA ILE A 24 -15.28 -4.13 15.44
C ILE A 24 -14.95 -4.74 16.80
N PRO A 25 -15.95 -5.28 17.54
CA PRO A 25 -15.68 -6.01 18.77
C PRO A 25 -15.14 -7.41 18.48
N VAL A 26 -14.37 -7.96 19.41
CA VAL A 26 -13.78 -9.31 19.32
C VAL A 26 -14.84 -10.40 19.14
N SER A 27 -16.04 -10.20 19.67
CA SER A 27 -17.17 -11.13 19.53
C SER A 27 -17.63 -11.24 18.08
N GLU A 28 -17.74 -10.12 17.37
CA GLU A 28 -18.08 -10.09 15.96
C GLU A 28 -16.93 -10.66 15.11
N PHE A 29 -15.69 -10.31 15.45
CA PHE A 29 -14.52 -10.89 14.80
C PHE A 29 -14.51 -12.42 14.93
N LYS A 30 -14.80 -12.96 16.12
CA LYS A 30 -14.85 -14.42 16.36
C LYS A 30 -15.94 -15.11 15.53
N ALA A 31 -17.10 -14.47 15.36
CA ALA A 31 -18.20 -15.01 14.58
C ALA A 31 -17.94 -14.99 13.06
N LYS A 32 -17.25 -13.95 12.56
CA LYS A 32 -17.07 -13.69 11.11
C LYS A 32 -15.61 -13.72 10.64
N CYS A 33 -14.72 -14.35 11.40
CA CYS A 33 -13.27 -14.26 11.23
C CYS A 33 -12.81 -14.42 9.77
N ILE A 34 -13.15 -15.54 9.13
CA ILE A 34 -12.71 -15.82 7.75
C ILE A 34 -13.29 -14.81 6.75
N GLY A 35 -14.55 -14.39 6.93
CA GLY A 35 -15.19 -13.41 6.06
C GLY A 35 -14.50 -12.06 6.14
N LEU A 36 -14.28 -11.57 7.36
CA LEU A 36 -13.60 -10.30 7.61
C LEU A 36 -12.15 -10.29 7.09
N LEU A 37 -11.41 -11.39 7.26
CA LEU A 37 -10.05 -11.50 6.70
C LEU A 37 -10.05 -11.45 5.17
N LYS A 38 -11.03 -12.09 4.51
CA LYS A 38 -11.20 -12.02 3.05
C LYS A 38 -11.58 -10.62 2.59
N ASP A 39 -12.47 -9.96 3.32
CA ASP A 39 -12.89 -8.59 3.02
C ASP A 39 -11.71 -7.63 3.12
N VAL A 40 -10.95 -7.66 4.23
CA VAL A 40 -9.72 -6.88 4.40
C VAL A 40 -8.73 -7.15 3.26
N HIS A 41 -8.56 -8.42 2.86
CA HIS A 41 -7.67 -8.75 1.76
C HIS A 41 -8.14 -8.19 0.41
N LYS A 42 -9.46 -8.14 0.19
CA LYS A 42 -10.09 -7.68 -1.06
C LYS A 42 -10.16 -6.15 -1.14
N THR A 43 -10.66 -5.49 -0.10
CA THR A 43 -10.84 -4.03 -0.07
C THR A 43 -9.53 -3.30 0.19
N LYS A 44 -8.55 -3.98 0.78
CA LYS A 44 -7.30 -3.39 1.29
C LYS A 44 -7.52 -2.39 2.42
N GLU A 45 -8.70 -2.40 3.02
CA GLU A 45 -9.03 -1.54 4.15
C GLU A 45 -8.66 -2.24 5.45
N PRO A 46 -7.84 -1.62 6.31
CA PRO A 46 -7.51 -2.16 7.62
C PRO A 46 -8.71 -2.09 8.57
N ILE A 47 -8.78 -3.02 9.52
CA ILE A 47 -9.81 -3.05 10.57
C ILE A 47 -9.17 -3.10 11.96
N LEU A 48 -9.84 -2.49 12.93
CA LEU A 48 -9.44 -2.49 14.33
C LEU A 48 -10.34 -3.41 15.13
N VAL A 49 -9.76 -4.34 15.89
CA VAL A 49 -10.47 -5.25 16.77
C VAL A 49 -10.34 -4.75 18.20
N THR A 50 -11.47 -4.64 18.89
CA THR A 50 -11.55 -4.18 20.29
C THR A 50 -11.99 -5.31 21.23
N LEU A 51 -11.46 -5.28 22.45
CA LEU A 51 -11.91 -6.10 23.58
C LEU A 51 -12.40 -5.15 24.67
N ARG A 52 -13.70 -5.25 25.02
CA ARG A 52 -14.33 -4.38 26.03
C ARG A 52 -14.14 -2.88 25.75
N GLY A 53 -14.24 -2.49 24.47
CA GLY A 53 -14.06 -1.09 24.03
C GLY A 53 -12.60 -0.63 23.94
N VAL A 54 -11.65 -1.46 24.33
CA VAL A 54 -10.21 -1.16 24.21
C VAL A 54 -9.67 -1.79 22.93
N PRO A 55 -8.98 -1.05 22.05
CA PRO A 55 -8.35 -1.61 20.87
C PRO A 55 -7.23 -2.58 21.26
N VAL A 56 -7.25 -3.78 20.69
CA VAL A 56 -6.28 -4.85 21.01
C VAL A 56 -5.46 -5.30 19.82
N VAL A 57 -6.03 -5.29 18.62
CA VAL A 57 -5.37 -5.78 17.41
C VAL A 57 -5.80 -4.94 16.21
N ARG A 58 -4.86 -4.66 15.31
CA ARG A 58 -5.12 -4.12 13.97
C ARG A 58 -4.86 -5.21 12.94
N ILE A 59 -5.78 -5.38 12.00
CA ILE A 59 -5.66 -6.35 10.91
C ILE A 59 -5.51 -5.57 9.61
N GLU A 60 -4.40 -5.80 8.93
CA GLU A 60 -4.07 -5.14 7.67
C GLU A 60 -3.93 -6.15 6.54
N PRO A 61 -4.22 -5.77 5.29
CA PRO A 61 -4.00 -6.65 4.16
C PRO A 61 -2.50 -6.91 3.97
N VAL A 62 -2.15 -8.15 3.64
CA VAL A 62 -0.81 -8.46 3.15
C VAL A 62 -0.65 -7.84 1.76
N VAL A 63 0.22 -6.83 1.65
CA VAL A 63 0.64 -6.24 0.38
C VAL A 63 1.92 -6.94 -0.05
N LYS A 64 1.87 -7.67 -1.18
CA LYS A 64 3.11 -8.17 -1.78
C LYS A 64 3.93 -6.95 -2.19
N PRO A 65 5.20 -6.83 -1.79
CA PRO A 65 6.05 -5.78 -2.32
C PRO A 65 5.99 -5.88 -3.84
N ALA A 66 5.62 -4.80 -4.52
CA ALA A 66 5.69 -4.76 -5.97
C ALA A 66 7.09 -5.25 -6.36
N LYS A 67 7.18 -6.19 -7.32
CA LYS A 67 8.49 -6.59 -7.86
C LYS A 67 9.19 -5.29 -8.21
N ARG A 68 10.29 -4.98 -7.51
CA ARG A 68 11.08 -3.78 -7.82
C ARG A 68 11.43 -3.89 -9.30
N VAL A 69 10.78 -3.07 -10.12
CA VAL A 69 11.19 -2.87 -11.49
C VAL A 69 12.55 -2.20 -11.36
N ARG A 70 13.62 -2.99 -11.50
CA ARG A 70 14.97 -2.45 -11.47
C ARG A 70 15.11 -1.60 -12.72
N LEU A 71 15.07 -0.28 -12.58
CA LEU A 71 15.48 0.63 -13.65
C LEU A 71 16.89 0.21 -14.08
N GLY A 72 17.06 -0.11 -15.36
CA GLY A 72 18.30 -0.68 -15.89
C GLY A 72 18.40 -2.21 -15.84
N ALA A 73 17.31 -2.97 -15.69
CA ALA A 73 17.32 -4.43 -15.87
C ALA A 73 17.86 -4.88 -17.25
N LEU A 74 17.74 -4.02 -18.26
CA LEU A 74 18.29 -4.21 -19.61
C LEU A 74 19.62 -3.46 -19.82
N LYS A 75 20.26 -2.94 -18.76
CA LYS A 75 21.56 -2.25 -18.87
C LYS A 75 22.59 -3.24 -19.43
N GLY A 76 23.18 -2.88 -20.57
CA GLY A 76 24.15 -3.72 -21.28
C GLY A 76 23.56 -4.69 -22.30
N TRP A 77 22.23 -4.84 -22.37
CA TRP A 77 21.57 -5.64 -23.42
C TRP A 77 21.39 -4.90 -24.74
N MET A 78 21.40 -3.57 -24.70
CA MET A 78 21.22 -2.73 -25.87
C MET A 78 22.49 -1.94 -26.17
N LYS A 79 22.91 -1.96 -27.45
CA LYS A 79 24.01 -1.16 -27.95
C LYS A 79 23.44 0.08 -28.62
N ILE A 80 23.86 1.26 -28.18
CA ILE A 80 23.54 2.52 -28.87
C ILE A 80 24.26 2.47 -30.22
N LYS A 81 23.49 2.34 -31.31
CA LYS A 81 24.03 2.23 -32.68
C LYS A 81 24.42 3.59 -33.27
N GLY A 82 23.94 4.69 -32.71
CA GLY A 82 24.20 6.04 -33.21
C GLY A 82 23.29 7.07 -32.54
N ASP A 83 23.56 8.33 -32.83
CA ASP A 83 22.71 9.46 -32.46
C ASP A 83 21.53 9.57 -33.45
N ILE A 84 20.33 9.77 -32.92
CA ILE A 84 19.09 9.91 -33.71
C ILE A 84 18.87 11.33 -34.24
N ILE A 85 19.70 12.30 -33.83
CA ILE A 85 19.59 13.69 -34.26
C ILE A 85 20.05 13.87 -35.72
N LYS A 86 20.83 12.92 -36.27
CA LYS A 86 21.25 12.90 -37.69
C LYS A 86 20.30 12.11 -38.60
N SER A 87 19.02 11.98 -38.25
CA SER A 87 18.03 11.64 -39.27
C SER A 87 17.74 12.91 -40.08
N ASP A 88 18.61 13.20 -41.04
CA ASP A 88 18.33 14.11 -42.14
C ASP A 88 17.14 13.53 -42.90
N PHE A 89 15.93 14.00 -42.60
CA PHE A 89 14.75 13.80 -43.43
C PHE A 89 14.64 14.89 -44.50
N ASP A 90 15.73 15.61 -44.81
CA ASP A 90 15.67 16.91 -45.50
C ASP A 90 16.20 16.93 -46.94
N ASP A 91 15.94 15.88 -47.71
CA ASP A 91 15.82 16.04 -49.17
C ASP A 91 14.54 15.49 -49.80
N ASP A 92 13.72 14.71 -49.06
CA ASP A 92 12.44 14.19 -49.56
C ASP A 92 11.39 15.28 -49.83
N PHE A 93 11.56 16.49 -49.28
CA PHE A 93 10.62 17.60 -49.44
C PHE A 93 10.97 18.56 -50.61
N LEU A 94 12.07 18.34 -51.33
CA LEU A 94 12.54 19.24 -52.41
C LEU A 94 12.32 18.72 -53.83
N VAL A 95 11.60 17.61 -54.01
CA VAL A 95 11.14 17.16 -55.34
C VAL A 95 9.67 17.56 -55.54
N ARG A 96 9.45 18.83 -55.91
CA ARG A 96 8.18 19.29 -56.48
C ARG A 96 8.38 20.33 -57.57
#